data_AF-A0A100WPI2-F1
#
_entry.id   AF-A0A100WPI2-F1
#
_cell.length_a   1.000
_cell.length_b   1.000
_cell.length_c   1.000
_cell.angle_alpha   90.00
_cell.angle_beta   90.00
_cell.angle_gamma   90.00
#
_symmetry.space_group_name_H-M   'P 1'
#
loop_
_entity.id
_entity.type
_entity.pdbx_description
1 polymer ?
#
loop_
_entity_poly.entity_id
_entity_poly.type
_entity_poly.pdbx_seq_one_letter_code
_entity_poly.pdbx_strand_id
1 'polypeptide(L)'
;MSETTELGLKTMDAVYGPGFAESLPDERTPTLEMTVDHLFGEVWSRPGLSIRDRRLLVLGATAALGRADLVEIQVRGALANDELSAGELREAVLQLQYYVGWGNGTQLNNGVEAALRAHAESNHEKPENHK
;
A
#
# COMPACT_ATOMS: atom_id res chain seq x y z
N MET A 1 24.87 6.86 -5.59
CA MET A 1 23.44 6.66 -5.92
C MET A 1 22.98 7.87 -6.70
N SER A 2 22.05 7.71 -7.65
CA SER A 2 21.48 8.86 -8.38
C SER A 2 20.51 9.64 -7.48
N GLU A 3 20.25 10.90 -7.81
CA GLU A 3 19.24 11.72 -7.11
C GLU A 3 17.84 11.09 -7.22
N THR A 4 17.51 10.51 -8.39
CA THR A 4 16.26 9.77 -8.62
C THR A 4 16.16 8.54 -7.71
N THR A 5 17.25 7.81 -7.52
CA THR A 5 17.29 6.63 -6.64
C THR A 5 17.06 7.02 -5.18
N GLU A 6 17.69 8.10 -4.71
CA GLU A 6 17.49 8.58 -3.35
C GLU A 6 16.05 9.02 -3.10
N LEU A 7 15.47 9.78 -4.04
CA LEU A 7 14.06 10.16 -4.00
C LEU A 7 13.14 8.94 -4.04
N GLY A 8 13.47 7.93 -4.86
CA GLY A 8 12.71 6.70 -4.98
C GLY A 8 12.63 5.93 -3.66
N LEU A 9 13.76 5.75 -2.97
CA LEU A 9 13.81 5.07 -1.67
C LEU A 9 13.00 5.84 -0.61
N LYS A 10 13.20 7.16 -0.54
CA LYS A 10 12.43 8.03 0.36
C LYS A 10 10.92 7.98 0.08
N THR A 11 10.55 7.93 -1.18
CA THR A 11 9.14 7.83 -1.58
C THR A 11 8.57 6.45 -1.24
N MET A 12 9.37 5.39 -1.37
CA MET A 12 8.96 4.04 -0.99
C MET A 12 8.67 3.95 0.52
N ASP A 13 9.53 4.53 1.36
CA ASP A 13 9.27 4.64 2.81
C ASP A 13 8.00 5.46 3.09
N ALA A 14 7.80 6.57 2.38
CA ALA A 14 6.58 7.36 2.52
C ALA A 14 5.31 6.57 2.12
N VAL A 15 5.43 5.59 1.22
CA VAL A 15 4.29 4.78 0.73
C VAL A 15 4.05 3.52 1.57
N TYR A 16 5.08 2.87 2.11
CA TYR A 16 4.92 1.59 2.82
C TYR A 16 5.29 1.64 4.30
N GLY A 17 5.71 2.80 4.79
CA GLY A 17 6.06 3.04 6.18
C GLY A 17 7.58 3.22 6.37
N PRO A 18 8.01 3.91 7.42
CA PRO A 18 9.43 4.15 7.70
C PRO A 18 10.24 2.84 7.80
N GLY A 19 11.40 2.79 7.15
CA GLY A 19 12.31 1.64 7.18
C GLY A 19 11.97 0.53 6.18
N PHE A 20 10.95 0.71 5.32
CA PHE A 20 10.65 -0.25 4.27
C PHE A 20 11.79 -0.37 3.26
N ALA A 21 12.41 0.74 2.86
CA ALA A 21 13.54 0.76 1.94
C ALA A 21 14.76 0.00 2.50
N GLU A 22 14.94 -0.03 3.82
CA GLU A 22 16.01 -0.79 4.49
C GLU A 22 15.74 -2.29 4.50
N SER A 23 14.48 -2.71 4.35
CA SER A 23 14.11 -4.13 4.25
C SER A 23 14.37 -4.74 2.87
N LEU A 24 14.72 -3.92 1.88
CA LEU A 24 15.03 -4.37 0.55
C LEU A 24 16.34 -5.16 0.51
N PRO A 25 16.48 -6.15 -0.39
CA PRO A 25 17.76 -6.83 -0.59
C PRO A 25 18.88 -5.85 -0.98
N ASP A 26 20.09 -6.10 -0.48
CA ASP A 26 21.29 -5.34 -0.85
C ASP A 26 21.57 -5.41 -2.36
N GLU A 27 21.35 -6.59 -2.97
CA GLU A 27 21.47 -6.78 -4.42
C GLU A 27 20.22 -6.25 -5.14
N ARG A 28 20.40 -5.15 -5.87
CA ARG A 28 19.33 -4.58 -6.69
C ARG A 28 19.26 -5.26 -8.04
N THR A 29 18.32 -6.17 -8.19
CA THR A 29 17.96 -6.73 -9.50
C THR A 29 17.44 -5.62 -10.42
N PRO A 30 17.49 -5.76 -11.76
CA PRO A 30 16.97 -4.75 -12.68
C PRO A 30 15.50 -4.38 -12.43
N THR A 31 14.70 -5.33 -11.93
CA THR A 31 13.30 -5.06 -11.57
C THR A 31 13.19 -4.17 -10.32
N LEU A 32 14.03 -4.42 -9.32
CA LEU A 32 14.07 -3.60 -8.11
C LEU A 32 14.60 -2.19 -8.41
N GLU A 33 15.63 -2.07 -9.25
CA GLU A 33 16.14 -0.77 -9.70
C GLU A 33 15.05 0.05 -10.39
N MET A 34 14.36 -0.52 -11.38
CA MET A 34 13.25 0.17 -12.07
C MET A 34 12.09 0.50 -11.14
N THR A 35 11.83 -0.34 -10.13
CA THR A 35 10.81 -0.06 -9.12
C THR A 35 11.20 1.16 -8.29
N VAL A 36 12.42 1.22 -7.79
CA VAL A 36 12.90 2.35 -6.99
C VAL A 36 12.97 3.62 -7.84
N ASP A 37 13.71 3.58 -8.94
CA ASP A 37 14.05 4.77 -9.70
C ASP A 37 12.84 5.31 -10.48
N HIS A 38 12.10 4.43 -11.18
CA HIS A 38 11.00 4.89 -12.04
C HIS A 38 9.66 4.94 -11.30
N LEU A 39 9.21 3.82 -10.70
CA LEU A 39 7.90 3.80 -10.06
C LEU A 39 7.85 4.75 -8.85
N PHE A 40 8.83 4.67 -7.94
CA PHE A 40 8.83 5.54 -6.75
C PHE A 40 9.49 6.89 -7.02
N GLY A 41 10.61 6.92 -7.73
CA GLY A 41 11.34 8.16 -8.01
C GLY A 41 10.64 9.10 -8.99
N GLU A 42 9.85 8.58 -9.94
CA GLU A 42 9.26 9.40 -11.01
C GLU A 42 7.73 9.36 -11.10
N VAL A 43 7.04 8.37 -10.53
CA VAL A 43 5.56 8.27 -10.62
C VAL A 43 4.88 8.60 -9.30
N TRP A 44 5.24 7.94 -8.20
CA TRP A 44 4.67 8.20 -6.87
C TRP A 44 5.11 9.54 -6.28
N SER A 45 6.34 9.96 -6.56
CA SER A 45 6.90 11.23 -6.09
C SER A 45 6.26 12.48 -6.71
N ARG A 46 5.51 12.32 -7.82
CA ARG A 46 4.97 13.47 -8.56
C ARG A 46 3.93 14.24 -7.74
N PRO A 47 3.93 15.57 -7.83
CA PRO A 47 2.88 16.39 -7.23
C PRO A 47 1.54 16.17 -7.95
N GLY A 48 0.46 16.56 -7.29
CA GLY A 48 -0.90 16.60 -7.86
C GLY A 48 -1.87 15.60 -7.25
N LEU A 49 -1.39 14.49 -6.70
CA LEU A 49 -2.19 13.54 -5.92
C LEU A 49 -1.47 13.20 -4.62
N SER A 50 -2.23 13.15 -3.53
CA SER A 50 -1.72 12.65 -2.25
C SER A 50 -1.45 11.14 -2.35
N ILE A 51 -0.66 10.61 -1.39
CA ILE A 51 -0.44 9.16 -1.31
C ILE A 51 -1.78 8.43 -1.11
N ARG A 52 -2.68 8.97 -0.28
CA ARG A 52 -4.04 8.46 -0.08
C ARG A 52 -4.83 8.38 -1.40
N ASP A 53 -4.80 9.41 -2.23
CA ASP A 53 -5.54 9.39 -3.51
C ASP A 53 -4.96 8.36 -4.47
N ARG A 54 -3.62 8.28 -4.54
CA ARG A 54 -2.93 7.24 -5.33
C ARG A 54 -3.26 5.84 -4.83
N ARG A 55 -3.35 5.66 -3.51
CA ARG A 55 -3.74 4.39 -2.88
C ARG A 55 -5.11 3.94 -3.35
N LEU A 56 -6.10 4.83 -3.33
CA LEU A 56 -7.46 4.52 -3.80
C LEU A 56 -7.48 4.15 -5.28
N LEU A 57 -6.70 4.84 -6.13
CA LEU A 57 -6.57 4.51 -7.55
C LEU A 57 -5.95 3.12 -7.74
N VAL A 58 -4.88 2.81 -7.01
CA VAL A 58 -4.21 1.49 -7.09
C VAL A 58 -5.13 0.40 -6.57
N LEU A 59 -5.82 0.57 -5.44
CA LEU A 59 -6.79 -0.40 -4.93
C LEU A 59 -7.94 -0.63 -5.91
N GLY A 60 -8.47 0.42 -6.53
CA GLY A 60 -9.49 0.32 -7.57
C GLY A 60 -8.99 -0.46 -8.80
N ALA A 61 -7.79 -0.16 -9.29
CA ALA A 61 -7.18 -0.88 -10.41
C ALA A 61 -6.90 -2.34 -10.08
N THR A 62 -6.33 -2.61 -8.90
CA THR A 62 -6.08 -3.96 -8.37
C THR A 62 -7.37 -4.77 -8.27
N ALA A 63 -8.45 -4.15 -7.79
CA ALA A 63 -9.77 -4.78 -7.75
C ALA A 63 -10.29 -5.09 -9.15
N ALA A 64 -10.26 -4.12 -10.07
CA ALA A 64 -10.73 -4.30 -11.44
C ALA A 64 -9.97 -5.40 -12.20
N LEU A 65 -8.66 -5.52 -11.96
CA LEU A 65 -7.78 -6.51 -12.59
C LEU A 65 -7.76 -7.87 -11.87
N GLY A 66 -8.46 -8.02 -10.74
CA GLY A 66 -8.48 -9.25 -9.96
C GLY A 66 -7.13 -9.61 -9.32
N ARG A 67 -6.29 -8.63 -9.01
CA ARG A 67 -4.92 -8.81 -8.48
C ARG A 67 -4.89 -8.90 -6.95
N ALA A 68 -5.51 -9.95 -6.42
CA ALA A 68 -5.60 -10.17 -4.97
C ALA A 68 -4.24 -10.16 -4.26
N ASP A 69 -3.18 -10.59 -4.95
CA ASP A 69 -1.79 -10.58 -4.51
C ASP A 69 -1.25 -9.19 -4.12
N LEU A 70 -1.82 -8.12 -4.68
CA LEU A 70 -1.39 -6.75 -4.41
C LEU A 70 -2.23 -6.06 -3.33
N VAL A 71 -3.37 -6.62 -2.92
CA VAL A 71 -4.27 -5.96 -1.97
C VAL A 71 -3.60 -5.79 -0.61
N GLU A 72 -2.95 -6.84 -0.11
CA GLU A 72 -2.40 -6.84 1.25
C GLU A 72 -1.36 -5.73 1.45
N ILE A 73 -0.37 -5.63 0.56
CA ILE A 73 0.70 -4.62 0.69
C ILE A 73 0.15 -3.19 0.59
N GLN A 74 -0.87 -2.96 -0.24
CA GLN A 74 -1.50 -1.65 -0.36
C GLN A 74 -2.29 -1.28 0.89
N VAL A 75 -3.08 -2.21 1.44
CA VAL A 75 -3.87 -1.98 2.66
C VAL A 75 -2.96 -1.79 3.87
N ARG A 76 -1.88 -2.57 3.99
CA ARG A 76 -0.87 -2.39 5.05
C ARG A 76 -0.23 -1.00 4.98
N GLY A 77 0.17 -0.55 3.80
CA GLY A 77 0.70 0.80 3.61
C GLY A 77 -0.32 1.88 3.98
N ALA A 78 -1.58 1.71 3.56
CA ALA A 78 -2.66 2.65 3.88
C ALA A 78 -2.89 2.79 5.40
N LEU A 79 -2.83 1.67 6.14
CA LEU A 79 -3.00 1.66 7.59
C LEU A 79 -1.77 2.19 8.32
N ALA A 80 -0.55 1.82 7.87
CA ALA A 80 0.70 2.26 8.50
C ALA A 80 0.89 3.79 8.44
N ASN A 81 0.30 4.42 7.43
CA ASN A 81 0.41 5.85 7.16
C ASN A 81 -0.84 6.66 7.56
N ASP A 82 -1.83 6.03 8.22
CA ASP A 82 -3.13 6.65 8.54
C ASP A 82 -3.84 7.29 7.32
N GLU A 83 -3.66 6.70 6.12
CA GLU A 83 -4.26 7.19 4.87
C GLU A 83 -5.75 6.85 4.80
N LEU A 84 -6.11 5.65 5.28
CA LEU A 84 -7.47 5.13 5.24
C LEU A 84 -7.76 4.36 6.52
N SER A 85 -8.87 4.69 7.16
CA SER A 85 -9.40 3.92 8.28
C SER A 85 -10.00 2.59 7.83
N ALA A 86 -10.19 1.65 8.78
CA ALA A 86 -10.90 0.41 8.53
C ALA A 86 -12.32 0.62 7.98
N GLY A 87 -13.00 1.68 8.41
CA GLY A 87 -14.31 2.07 7.90
C GLY A 87 -14.25 2.51 6.44
N GLU A 88 -13.33 3.41 6.09
CA GLU A 88 -13.16 3.89 4.71
C GLU A 88 -12.74 2.76 3.75
N LEU A 89 -11.90 1.83 4.20
CA LEU A 89 -11.53 0.65 3.40
C LEU A 89 -12.75 -0.22 3.08
N ARG A 90 -13.62 -0.47 4.05
CA ARG A 90 -14.86 -1.24 3.85
C ARG A 90 -15.86 -0.51 2.95
N GLU A 91 -15.99 0.81 3.09
CA GLU A 91 -16.81 1.63 2.19
C GLU A 91 -16.27 1.61 0.75
N ALA A 92 -14.94 1.69 0.57
CA ALA A 92 -14.32 1.57 -0.75
C ALA A 92 -14.57 0.19 -1.38
N VAL A 93 -14.48 -0.87 -0.58
CA VAL A 93 -14.83 -2.24 -1.01
C VAL A 93 -16.27 -2.29 -1.49
N LEU A 94 -17.23 -1.81 -0.68
CA LEU A 94 -18.65 -1.77 -1.01
C LEU A 94 -18.92 -1.02 -2.32
N GLN A 95 -18.31 0.15 -2.49
CA GLN A 95 -18.41 0.94 -3.71
C GLN A 95 -17.90 0.15 -4.91
N LEU A 96 -16.66 -0.36 -4.86
CA LEU A 96 -16.03 -1.05 -5.98
C LEU A 96 -16.78 -2.31 -6.39
N GLN A 97 -17.34 -3.01 -5.42
CA GLN A 97 -18.17 -4.19 -5.57
C GLN A 97 -19.24 -4.05 -6.68
N TYR A 98 -19.88 -2.88 -6.79
CA TYR A 98 -20.88 -2.59 -7.84
C TYR A 98 -20.30 -2.33 -9.24
N TYR A 99 -19.05 -1.88 -9.34
CA TYR A 99 -18.41 -1.50 -10.62
C TYR A 99 -17.49 -2.58 -11.17
N VAL A 100 -16.85 -3.37 -10.31
CA VAL A 100 -15.93 -4.45 -10.71
C VAL A 100 -16.59 -5.84 -10.65
N GLY A 101 -17.82 -5.90 -10.15
CA GLY A 101 -18.59 -7.14 -9.99
C GLY A 101 -18.20 -7.94 -8.75
N TRP A 102 -19.13 -8.82 -8.33
CA TRP A 102 -19.02 -9.57 -7.07
C TRP A 102 -17.81 -10.50 -6.97
N GLY A 103 -17.39 -11.10 -8.09
CA GLY A 103 -16.22 -11.98 -8.10
C GLY A 103 -14.94 -11.25 -7.69
N ASN A 104 -14.61 -10.16 -8.40
CA ASN A 104 -13.45 -9.34 -8.10
C ASN A 104 -13.59 -8.59 -6.77
N GLY A 105 -14.78 -8.05 -6.47
CA GLY A 105 -15.06 -7.37 -5.21
C GLY A 105 -14.91 -8.27 -3.99
N THR A 106 -15.26 -9.57 -4.09
CA THR A 106 -15.07 -10.53 -2.99
C THR A 106 -13.59 -10.79 -2.73
N GLN A 107 -12.77 -10.89 -3.77
CA GLN A 107 -11.32 -11.06 -3.60
C GLN A 107 -10.68 -9.83 -2.94
N LEU A 108 -11.09 -8.63 -3.35
CA LEU A 108 -10.67 -7.39 -2.69
C LEU A 108 -11.07 -7.39 -1.21
N ASN A 109 -12.34 -7.69 -0.90
CA ASN A 109 -12.85 -7.75 0.47
C ASN A 109 -12.02 -8.69 1.34
N ASN A 110 -11.74 -9.89 0.84
CA ASN A 110 -10.97 -10.89 1.59
C ASN A 110 -9.55 -10.38 1.92
N GLY A 111 -8.88 -9.74 0.96
CA GLY A 111 -7.56 -9.15 1.19
C GLY A 111 -7.59 -7.99 2.18
N VAL A 112 -8.59 -7.11 2.08
CA VAL A 112 -8.79 -5.99 3.02
C VAL A 112 -9.03 -6.50 4.44
N GLU A 113 -9.96 -7.42 4.63
CA GLU A 113 -10.26 -7.96 5.97
C GLU A 113 -9.10 -8.77 6.56
N ALA A 114 -8.31 -9.46 5.73
CA ALA A 114 -7.10 -10.14 6.18
C ALA A 114 -6.04 -9.14 6.69
N ALA A 115 -5.78 -8.08 5.93
CA ALA A 115 -4.84 -7.04 6.33
C ALA A 115 -5.30 -6.29 7.59
N LEU A 116 -6.60 -6.02 7.73
CA LEU A 116 -7.18 -5.38 8.92
C LEU A 116 -6.99 -6.23 10.18
N ARG A 117 -7.22 -7.56 10.09
CA ARG A 117 -6.97 -8.48 11.22
C ARG A 117 -5.50 -8.49 11.61
N ALA A 118 -4.61 -8.64 10.64
CA ALA A 118 -3.17 -8.66 10.91
C ALA A 118 -2.67 -7.33 11.53
N HIS A 119 -3.23 -6.20 11.09
CA HIS A 119 -2.90 -4.90 11.69
C HIS A 119 -3.39 -4.79 13.13
N ALA A 120 -4.61 -5.24 13.43
CA ALA A 120 -5.14 -5.27 14.80
C ALA A 120 -4.28 -6.13 15.73
N GLU A 121 -3.90 -7.35 15.29
CA GLU A 121 -3.01 -8.25 16.04
C GLU A 121 -1.66 -7.60 16.36
N SER A 122 -1.03 -6.94 15.38
CA SER A 122 0.24 -6.24 15.59
C SER A 122 0.18 -5.07 16.57
N ASN A 123 -0.99 -4.45 16.73
CA ASN A 123 -1.21 -3.38 17.70
C ASN A 123 -1.50 -3.91 19.10
N HIS A 124 -2.10 -5.10 19.23
CA HIS A 124 -2.34 -5.76 20.52
C HIS A 124 -1.06 -6.32 21.16
N GLU A 125 -0.03 -6.66 20.37
CA GLU A 125 1.25 -7.19 20.87
C GLU A 125 2.23 -6.11 21.36
N LYS A 126 1.98 -4.82 21.09
CA LYS A 126 2.79 -3.74 21.68
C LYS A 126 2.40 -3.60 23.16
N PRO A 127 3.30 -3.86 24.13
CA PRO A 127 2.96 -3.67 25.53
C PRO A 127 2.63 -2.19 25.74
N GLU A 128 1.51 -1.90 26.39
CA GLU A 128 1.25 -0.56 26.91
C GLU A 128 2.42 -0.18 27.82
N ASN A 129 3.34 0.65 27.31
CA ASN A 129 4.32 1.31 28.15
C ASN A 129 3.56 2.27 29.07
N HIS A 130 3.09 1.73 30.19
CA HIS A 130 2.62 2.51 31.32
C HIS A 130 3.80 3.34 31.83
N LYS A 131 3.65 4.66 31.71
CA LYS A 131 4.46 5.65 32.42
C LYS A 131 4.19 5.58 33.93
#